data_AF-A0A6G8KZH2-F1
#
_entry.id   AF-A0A6G8KZH2-F1
#
_cell.length_a   1.000
_cell.length_b   1.000
_cell.length_c   1.000
_cell.angle_alpha   90.00
_cell.angle_beta   90.00
_cell.angle_gamma   90.00
#
_symmetry.space_group_name_H-M   'P 1'
#
loop_
_entity.id
_entity.type
_entity.pdbx_description
1 polymer ?
#
loop_
_entity_poly.entity_id
_entity_poly.type
_entity_poly.pdbx_seq_one_letter_code
_entity_poly.pdbx_strand_id
1 'polypeptide(L)'
;MTELRKPAVSAAVAATAAVAREEVPGEVPGDLPGAVPGDLPGDVPGDLPGGEPGEAPGTAPGAARGGGQTGASCCPLATGPLVAAEAERMAATLKALSDPTRLRIVSLIAARGCESVCACDLLEALDVTQPTVSHHLKKLVDAGLLQREQRGKWAHYTVVGSAFSELQAFLALG
;
A
#
# COMPACT_ATOMS: atom_id res chain seq x y z
N MET A 1 -33.99 -21.97 19.78
CA MET A 1 -34.08 -20.95 20.85
C MET A 1 -32.73 -20.81 21.53
N THR A 2 -31.83 -20.04 20.95
CA THR A 2 -30.83 -19.27 21.72
C THR A 2 -30.58 -18.01 20.93
N GLU A 3 -31.07 -16.91 21.48
CA GLU A 3 -31.23 -15.64 20.81
C GLU A 3 -29.93 -14.88 20.59
N LEU A 4 -29.95 -14.15 19.47
CA LEU A 4 -29.25 -12.92 19.19
C LEU A 4 -29.23 -11.98 20.40
N ARG A 5 -28.07 -11.75 21.01
CA ARG A 5 -27.79 -10.52 21.77
C ARG A 5 -26.69 -9.75 21.05
N LYS A 6 -27.10 -8.83 20.19
CA LYS A 6 -26.31 -7.63 19.89
C LYS A 6 -26.24 -6.81 21.19
N PRO A 7 -25.07 -6.46 21.73
CA PRO A 7 -24.99 -5.29 22.60
C PRO A 7 -24.97 -4.05 21.70
N ALA A 8 -26.03 -3.26 21.79
CA ALA A 8 -25.97 -1.85 21.45
C ALA A 8 -25.16 -1.14 22.53
N VAL A 9 -23.95 -0.68 22.21
CA VAL A 9 -23.34 0.47 22.90
C VAL A 9 -22.63 1.32 21.84
N SER A 10 -23.40 2.27 21.33
CA SER A 10 -22.92 3.52 20.77
C SER A 10 -22.22 4.34 21.86
N ALA A 11 -21.24 5.15 21.44
CA ALA A 11 -20.54 6.23 22.15
C ALA A 11 -19.09 5.92 22.58
N ALA A 12 -18.14 6.16 21.66
CA ALA A 12 -16.92 6.96 21.90
C ALA A 12 -15.88 6.78 20.78
N VAL A 13 -16.14 7.30 19.57
CA VAL A 13 -15.09 7.90 18.72
C VAL A 13 -15.74 9.10 18.02
N ALA A 14 -15.93 10.16 18.78
CA ALA A 14 -16.18 11.48 18.21
C ALA A 14 -14.86 12.25 18.19
N ALA A 15 -14.63 12.94 17.07
CA ALA A 15 -13.56 13.90 16.80
C ALA A 15 -12.19 13.35 16.38
N THR A 16 -11.95 13.30 15.07
CA THR A 16 -10.96 14.18 14.42
C THR A 16 -11.42 14.47 12.97
N ALA A 17 -11.36 15.76 12.63
CA ALA A 17 -11.88 16.48 11.46
C ALA A 17 -11.41 15.92 10.09
N ALA A 18 -12.31 15.77 9.11
CA ALA A 18 -12.65 16.72 8.03
C ALA A 18 -11.60 16.84 6.91
N VAL A 19 -11.85 16.19 5.77
CA VAL A 19 -11.39 16.64 4.45
C VAL A 19 -12.59 16.61 3.50
N ALA A 20 -12.66 17.68 2.71
CA ALA A 20 -13.81 18.20 2.00
C ALA A 20 -14.37 17.30 0.90
N ARG A 21 -15.66 17.55 0.63
CA ARG A 21 -16.47 17.03 -0.47
C ARG A 21 -16.05 17.75 -1.76
N GLU A 22 -15.90 16.99 -2.85
CA GLU A 22 -16.13 17.53 -4.18
C GLU A 22 -17.08 16.57 -4.90
N GLU A 23 -18.29 17.05 -5.15
CA GLU A 23 -19.34 16.39 -5.92
C GLU A 23 -19.11 16.70 -7.39
N VAL A 24 -19.07 15.68 -8.25
CA VAL A 24 -19.26 15.87 -9.70
C VAL A 24 -20.53 15.12 -10.11
N PRO A 25 -21.64 15.83 -10.36
CA PRO A 25 -22.83 15.24 -10.96
C PRO A 25 -22.72 15.30 -12.50
N GLY A 26 -22.98 14.19 -13.17
CA GLY A 26 -23.08 14.18 -14.64
C GLY A 26 -23.01 12.79 -15.27
N GLU A 27 -24.17 12.15 -15.35
CA GLU A 27 -24.44 10.96 -16.16
C GLU A 27 -24.29 11.27 -17.66
N VAL A 28 -23.63 10.39 -18.44
CA VAL A 28 -23.83 10.33 -19.90
C VAL A 28 -24.04 8.87 -20.34
N PRO A 29 -25.30 8.42 -20.54
CA PRO A 29 -25.59 7.19 -21.26
C PRO A 29 -25.77 7.53 -22.74
N GLY A 30 -24.97 6.90 -23.62
CA GLY A 30 -25.07 7.13 -25.05
C GLY A 30 -24.16 6.21 -25.87
N ASP A 31 -24.76 5.11 -26.30
CA ASP A 31 -24.31 4.20 -27.36
C ASP A 31 -23.91 4.96 -28.64
N LEU A 32 -22.75 4.66 -29.23
CA LEU A 32 -22.45 5.01 -30.62
C LEU A 32 -21.95 3.76 -31.37
N PRO A 33 -22.78 3.14 -32.21
CA PRO A 33 -22.34 2.19 -33.21
C PRO A 33 -21.96 2.96 -34.48
N GLY A 34 -20.79 2.70 -35.04
CA GLY A 34 -20.37 3.35 -36.28
C GLY A 34 -18.99 2.94 -36.72
N ALA A 35 -18.94 1.93 -37.60
CA ALA A 35 -17.76 1.57 -38.36
C ALA A 35 -17.26 2.76 -39.19
N VAL A 36 -15.94 2.98 -39.21
CA VAL A 36 -15.27 3.74 -40.27
C VAL A 36 -14.51 2.76 -41.18
N PRO A 37 -15.01 2.46 -42.38
CA PRO A 37 -14.23 1.82 -43.43
C PRO A 37 -13.38 2.89 -44.12
N GLY A 38 -12.07 2.66 -44.24
CA GLY A 38 -11.16 3.57 -44.90
C GLY A 38 -9.84 2.89 -45.24
N ASP A 39 -9.77 2.45 -46.49
CA ASP A 39 -8.61 1.93 -47.21
C ASP A 39 -7.44 2.94 -47.19
N LEU A 40 -6.26 2.53 -46.73
CA LEU A 40 -5.00 3.21 -47.05
C LEU A 40 -3.96 2.17 -47.45
N PRO A 41 -3.71 1.96 -48.76
CA PRO A 41 -2.53 1.27 -49.24
C PRO A 41 -1.37 2.27 -49.26
N GLY A 42 -0.26 1.91 -48.64
CA GLY A 42 0.91 2.77 -48.54
C GLY A 42 2.14 1.99 -48.14
N ASP A 43 2.79 1.41 -49.15
CA ASP A 43 4.16 0.93 -49.12
C ASP A 43 5.09 2.00 -48.53
N VAL A 44 5.78 1.72 -47.43
CA VAL A 44 6.98 2.47 -47.03
C VAL A 44 8.15 1.51 -46.82
N PRO A 45 8.87 1.13 -47.89
CA PRO A 45 10.19 0.54 -47.77
C PRO A 45 11.18 1.67 -47.48
N GLY A 46 11.86 1.58 -46.34
CA GLY A 46 12.85 2.54 -45.89
C GLY A 46 13.94 1.84 -45.08
N ASP A 47 14.89 1.25 -45.81
CA ASP A 47 16.21 0.87 -45.32
C ASP A 47 16.90 2.14 -44.77
N LEU A 48 17.28 2.15 -43.49
CA LEU A 48 18.23 3.13 -42.97
C LEU A 48 19.38 2.44 -42.23
N PRO A 49 20.63 2.86 -42.49
CA PRO A 49 21.82 2.05 -42.30
C PRO A 49 22.43 2.23 -40.90
N GLY A 50 23.37 1.35 -40.59
CA GLY A 50 24.06 1.26 -39.29
C GLY A 50 24.65 2.57 -38.78
N GLY A 51 24.48 2.79 -37.47
CA GLY A 51 25.25 3.74 -36.71
C GLY A 51 26.64 3.17 -36.43
N GLU A 52 27.65 3.87 -36.95
CA GLU A 52 29.08 3.62 -36.82
C GLU A 52 29.57 3.63 -35.36
N PRO A 53 30.64 2.90 -35.01
CA PRO A 53 31.23 2.89 -33.66
C PRO A 53 32.12 4.11 -33.41
N GLY A 54 32.05 4.70 -32.21
CA GLY A 54 32.88 5.84 -31.81
C GLY A 54 33.20 5.81 -30.32
N GLU A 55 34.46 5.51 -30.01
CA GLU A 55 35.06 5.47 -28.69
C GLU A 55 35.40 6.90 -28.20
N ALA A 56 35.14 7.20 -26.92
CA ALA A 56 35.78 8.32 -26.24
C ALA A 56 35.99 7.99 -24.75
N PRO A 57 37.25 7.99 -24.25
CA PRO A 57 37.55 7.87 -22.83
C PRO A 57 37.50 9.26 -22.17
N GLY A 58 36.60 9.42 -21.19
CA GLY A 58 36.45 10.63 -20.39
C GLY A 58 37.08 10.47 -19.00
N THR A 59 38.21 11.12 -18.79
CA THR A 59 38.91 11.35 -17.52
C THR A 59 37.99 11.81 -16.38
N ALA A 60 37.97 11.09 -15.26
CA ALA A 60 37.65 11.65 -13.93
C ALA A 60 38.95 12.21 -13.32
N PRO A 61 38.94 13.39 -12.68
CA PRO A 61 38.61 13.43 -11.25
C PRO A 61 37.89 14.72 -10.82
N GLY A 62 36.69 14.57 -10.25
CA GLY A 62 36.05 15.63 -9.46
C GLY A 62 36.49 15.53 -8.01
N ALA A 63 37.44 16.37 -7.59
CA ALA A 63 37.80 16.53 -6.19
C ALA A 63 36.61 17.04 -5.37
N ALA A 64 36.06 16.18 -4.51
CA ALA A 64 35.08 16.58 -3.51
C ALA A 64 35.74 17.57 -2.53
N ARG A 65 35.44 18.87 -2.69
CA ARG A 65 35.69 19.86 -1.64
C ARG A 65 34.69 19.59 -0.51
N GLY A 66 35.18 19.06 0.59
CA GLY A 66 34.45 18.90 1.84
C GLY A 66 33.99 20.25 2.39
N GLY A 67 32.69 20.49 2.34
CA GLY A 67 32.02 21.53 3.12
C GLY A 67 32.00 21.15 4.59
N GLY A 68 32.28 22.13 5.44
CA GLY A 68 32.69 21.96 6.83
C GLY A 68 31.68 21.29 7.74
N GLN A 69 32.20 20.45 8.63
CA GLN A 69 31.51 19.99 9.82
C GLN A 69 31.90 20.88 11.00
N THR A 70 30.97 21.72 11.44
CA THR A 70 31.01 22.32 12.77
C THR A 70 29.68 22.08 13.45
N GLY A 71 29.68 21.23 14.48
CA GLY A 71 28.73 21.34 15.59
C GLY A 71 27.49 20.44 15.58
N ALA A 72 27.67 19.13 15.40
CA ALA A 72 26.90 18.15 16.17
C ALA A 72 27.77 16.91 16.31
N SER A 73 28.01 16.46 17.54
CA SER A 73 28.50 15.10 17.76
C SER A 73 27.48 14.17 17.14
N CYS A 74 27.80 13.59 15.97
CA CYS A 74 26.94 12.64 15.30
C CYS A 74 26.88 11.37 16.14
N CYS A 75 26.01 11.36 17.15
CA CYS A 75 25.57 10.12 17.77
C CYS A 75 24.87 9.30 16.68
N PRO A 76 25.32 8.07 16.40
CA PRO A 76 24.60 7.21 15.48
C PRO A 76 23.19 6.93 16.06
N LEU A 77 22.15 7.13 15.25
CA LEU A 77 20.75 6.79 15.57
C LEU A 77 20.45 5.29 15.41
N ALA A 78 21.50 4.48 15.21
CA ALA A 78 21.41 3.05 14.95
C ALA A 78 22.69 2.37 15.42
N THR A 79 22.55 1.18 16.00
CA THR A 79 23.68 0.35 16.46
C THR A 79 24.56 -0.17 15.31
N GLY A 80 24.08 -0.15 14.06
CA GLY A 80 24.83 -0.55 12.88
C GLY A 80 23.95 -0.69 11.63
N PRO A 81 24.53 -0.96 10.45
CA PRO A 81 23.78 -1.15 9.22
C PRO A 81 22.98 -2.46 9.24
N LEU A 82 21.84 -2.47 8.56
CA LEU A 82 21.01 -3.66 8.38
C LEU A 82 21.69 -4.65 7.44
N VAL A 83 21.56 -5.94 7.74
CA VAL A 83 21.91 -7.00 6.81
C VAL A 83 20.89 -7.07 5.68
N ALA A 84 21.31 -7.42 4.45
CA ALA A 84 20.45 -7.37 3.26
C ALA A 84 19.14 -8.15 3.43
N ALA A 85 19.19 -9.35 3.99
CA ALA A 85 18.01 -10.17 4.23
C ALA A 85 17.00 -9.54 5.22
N GLU A 86 17.48 -8.79 6.22
CA GLU A 86 16.62 -8.05 7.16
C GLU A 86 15.90 -6.92 6.44
N ALA A 87 16.66 -6.15 5.65
CA ALA A 87 16.14 -5.04 4.88
C ALA A 87 15.08 -5.50 3.86
N GLU A 88 15.30 -6.62 3.17
CA GLU A 88 14.33 -7.20 2.22
C GLU A 88 13.02 -7.61 2.91
N ARG A 89 13.11 -8.31 4.05
CA ARG A 89 11.91 -8.71 4.82
C ARG A 89 11.13 -7.49 5.28
N MET A 90 11.81 -6.51 5.88
CA MET A 90 11.15 -5.30 6.39
C MET A 90 10.57 -4.45 5.26
N ALA A 91 11.27 -4.35 4.13
CA ALA A 91 10.75 -3.67 2.94
C ALA A 91 9.48 -4.33 2.40
N ALA A 92 9.39 -5.67 2.41
CA ALA A 92 8.17 -6.38 2.01
C ALA A 92 6.99 -6.06 2.95
N THR A 93 7.22 -6.08 4.25
CA THR A 93 6.20 -5.73 5.27
C THR A 93 5.75 -4.28 5.13
N LEU A 94 6.68 -3.34 5.03
CA LEU A 94 6.39 -1.92 4.84
C LEU A 94 5.65 -1.66 3.52
N LYS A 95 6.02 -2.35 2.43
CA LYS A 95 5.30 -2.30 1.15
C LYS A 95 3.86 -2.77 1.28
N ALA A 96 3.63 -3.82 2.08
CA ALA A 96 2.27 -4.27 2.39
C ALA A 96 1.48 -3.24 3.21
N LEU A 97 2.13 -2.34 3.96
CA LEU A 97 1.46 -1.24 4.66
C LEU A 97 1.41 0.08 3.86
N SER A 98 2.17 0.22 2.78
CA SER A 98 2.31 1.50 2.03
C SER A 98 1.10 1.89 1.16
N ASP A 99 -0.10 1.46 1.53
CA ASP A 99 -1.35 1.74 0.80
C ASP A 99 -2.41 2.29 1.75
N PRO A 100 -3.09 3.36 1.36
CA PRO A 100 -4.01 4.06 2.24
C PRO A 100 -5.20 3.19 2.67
N THR A 101 -5.72 2.35 1.78
CA THR A 101 -6.83 1.44 2.08
C THR A 101 -6.37 0.34 3.04
N ARG A 102 -5.18 -0.23 2.83
CA ARG A 102 -4.62 -1.25 3.72
C ARG A 102 -4.34 -0.71 5.12
N LEU A 103 -3.83 0.52 5.25
CA LEU A 103 -3.67 1.17 6.55
C LEU A 103 -5.01 1.39 7.25
N ARG A 104 -6.05 1.81 6.52
CA ARG A 104 -7.40 1.96 7.08
C ARG A 104 -7.97 0.62 7.54
N ILE A 105 -7.81 -0.46 6.76
CA ILE A 105 -8.22 -1.81 7.15
C ILE A 105 -7.54 -2.21 8.47
N VAL A 106 -6.22 -2.11 8.54
CA VAL A 106 -5.46 -2.46 9.74
C VAL A 106 -5.91 -1.64 10.95
N SER A 107 -6.09 -0.32 10.78
CA SER A 107 -6.57 0.58 11.84
C SER A 107 -7.96 0.18 12.35
N LEU A 108 -8.89 -0.14 11.46
CA LEU A 108 -10.24 -0.57 11.82
C LEU A 108 -10.23 -1.90 12.61
N ILE A 109 -9.42 -2.86 12.19
CA ILE A 109 -9.29 -4.14 12.89
C ILE A 109 -8.60 -3.94 14.24
N ALA A 110 -7.52 -3.16 14.29
CA ALA A 110 -6.77 -2.88 15.51
C ALA A 110 -7.62 -2.14 16.56
N ALA A 111 -8.54 -1.27 16.13
CA ALA A 111 -9.46 -0.55 17.02
C ALA A 111 -10.47 -1.50 17.72
N ARG A 112 -10.67 -2.72 17.21
CA ARG A 112 -11.46 -3.77 17.85
C ARG A 112 -10.66 -4.60 18.86
N GLY A 113 -9.37 -4.29 19.03
CA GLY A 113 -8.47 -4.98 19.95
C GLY A 113 -8.21 -6.42 19.52
N CYS A 114 -8.52 -7.37 20.41
CA CYS A 114 -8.32 -8.80 20.16
C CYS A 114 -9.51 -9.49 19.46
N GLU A 115 -10.56 -8.75 19.11
CA GLU A 115 -11.73 -9.31 18.44
C GLU A 115 -11.48 -9.46 16.92
N SER A 116 -12.07 -10.50 16.32
CA SER A 116 -11.96 -10.74 14.88
C SER A 116 -13.08 -10.05 14.12
N VAL A 117 -12.72 -9.35 13.04
CA VAL A 117 -13.64 -8.52 12.24
C VAL A 117 -14.05 -9.25 10.97
N CYS A 118 -15.34 -9.23 10.64
CA CYS A 118 -15.85 -9.83 9.42
C CYS A 118 -15.45 -9.02 8.17
N ALA A 119 -15.22 -9.69 7.05
CA ALA A 119 -15.01 -9.04 5.75
C ALA A 119 -16.17 -8.11 5.34
N CYS A 120 -17.40 -8.43 5.72
CA CYS A 120 -18.59 -7.60 5.43
C CYS A 120 -18.53 -6.26 6.15
N ASP A 121 -18.17 -6.28 7.44
CA ASP A 121 -18.10 -5.06 8.25
C ASP A 121 -17.02 -4.09 7.70
N LEU A 122 -15.95 -4.65 7.13
CA LEU A 122 -14.90 -3.86 6.48
C LEU A 122 -15.37 -3.24 5.17
N LEU A 123 -16.24 -3.93 4.41
CA LEU A 123 -16.85 -3.38 3.20
C LEU A 123 -17.85 -2.26 3.49
N GLU A 124 -18.58 -2.35 4.59
CA GLU A 124 -19.48 -1.28 5.00
C GLU A 124 -18.72 -0.05 5.51
N ALA A 125 -17.58 -0.25 6.17
CA ALA A 125 -16.75 0.82 6.74
C ALA A 125 -15.83 1.52 5.71
N LEU A 126 -15.51 0.84 4.61
CA LEU A 126 -14.64 1.34 3.56
C LEU A 126 -15.48 1.50 2.30
N ASP A 127 -15.60 2.71 1.78
CA ASP A 127 -16.37 3.02 0.57
C ASP A 127 -15.67 2.49 -0.70
N VAL A 128 -15.52 1.17 -0.79
CA VAL A 128 -14.77 0.44 -1.80
C VAL A 128 -15.49 -0.85 -2.17
N THR A 129 -15.17 -1.39 -3.33
CA THR A 129 -15.81 -2.61 -3.84
C THR A 129 -15.24 -3.89 -3.19
N GLN A 130 -16.05 -4.95 -3.19
CA GLN A 130 -15.67 -6.27 -2.65
C GLN A 130 -14.42 -6.90 -3.26
N PRO A 131 -14.18 -6.81 -4.59
CA PRO A 131 -12.94 -7.31 -5.20
C PRO A 131 -11.70 -6.60 -4.65
N THR A 132 -11.80 -5.30 -4.41
CA THR A 132 -10.71 -4.47 -3.90
C THR A 132 -10.35 -4.83 -2.46
N VAL A 133 -11.35 -4.96 -1.58
CA VAL A 133 -11.11 -5.35 -0.17
C VAL A 133 -10.51 -6.74 -0.07
N SER A 134 -11.04 -7.71 -0.82
CA SER A 134 -10.52 -9.08 -0.81
C SER A 134 -9.05 -9.13 -1.24
N HIS A 135 -8.68 -8.35 -2.25
CA HIS A 135 -7.29 -8.23 -2.69
C HIS A 135 -6.39 -7.64 -1.59
N HIS A 136 -6.81 -6.55 -0.96
CA HIS A 136 -6.07 -5.92 0.13
C HIS A 136 -5.89 -6.84 1.33
N LEU A 137 -6.96 -7.53 1.75
CA LEU A 137 -6.92 -8.50 2.84
C LEU A 137 -5.95 -9.64 2.55
N LYS A 138 -5.96 -10.17 1.31
CA LYS A 138 -5.01 -11.21 0.92
C LYS A 138 -3.57 -10.71 1.03
N LYS A 139 -3.25 -9.52 0.52
CA LYS A 139 -1.90 -8.94 0.62
C LYS A 139 -1.44 -8.76 2.07
N LEU A 140 -2.35 -8.35 2.96
CA LEU A 140 -2.04 -8.19 4.38
C LEU A 140 -1.83 -9.53 5.09
N VAL A 141 -2.58 -10.57 4.72
CA VAL A 141 -2.38 -11.93 5.23
C VAL A 141 -1.08 -12.55 4.70
N ASP A 142 -0.79 -12.39 3.40
CA ASP A 142 0.44 -12.89 2.78
C ASP A 142 1.69 -12.23 3.41
N ALA A 143 1.57 -10.98 3.86
CA ALA A 143 2.63 -10.26 4.58
C ALA A 143 2.70 -10.59 6.09
N GLY A 144 1.85 -11.48 6.60
CA GLY A 144 1.84 -11.88 8.02
C GLY A 144 1.31 -10.81 8.98
N LEU A 145 0.69 -9.74 8.48
CA LEU A 145 0.14 -8.64 9.30
C LEU A 145 -1.25 -8.94 9.83
N LEU A 146 -2.03 -9.75 9.08
CA LEU A 146 -3.35 -10.21 9.48
C LEU A 146 -3.41 -11.73 9.48
N GLN A 147 -4.20 -12.26 10.40
CA GLN A 147 -4.61 -13.66 10.41
C GLN A 147 -6.04 -13.77 9.88
N ARG A 148 -6.30 -14.81 9.08
CA ARG A 148 -7.64 -15.13 8.56
C ARG A 148 -8.18 -16.37 9.26
N GLU A 149 -9.42 -16.30 9.72
CA GLU A 149 -10.18 -17.41 10.27
C GLU A 149 -11.50 -17.57 9.51
N GLN A 150 -11.85 -18.80 9.09
CA GLN A 150 -13.13 -19.05 8.43
C GLN A 150 -14.19 -19.41 9.48
N ARG A 151 -15.24 -18.59 9.61
CA ARG A 151 -16.38 -18.82 10.52
C ARG A 151 -17.66 -19.00 9.72
N GLY A 152 -17.99 -20.25 9.43
CA GLY A 152 -19.11 -20.60 8.56
C GLY A 152 -18.92 -20.05 7.15
N LYS A 153 -19.84 -19.20 6.69
CA LYS A 153 -19.80 -18.62 5.34
C LYS A 153 -18.83 -17.45 5.21
N TRP A 154 -18.40 -16.84 6.32
CA TRP A 154 -17.65 -15.59 6.30
C TRP A 154 -16.23 -15.75 6.83
N ALA A 155 -15.32 -14.95 6.29
CA ALA A 155 -13.95 -14.86 6.78
C ALA A 155 -13.84 -13.71 7.79
N HIS A 156 -13.18 -14.00 8.91
CA HIS A 156 -12.85 -13.07 9.97
C HIS A 156 -11.35 -12.79 9.98
N TYR A 157 -10.99 -11.57 10.33
CA TYR A 157 -9.60 -11.10 10.32
C TYR A 157 -9.21 -10.51 11.67
N THR A 158 -7.99 -10.81 12.09
CA THR A 158 -7.40 -10.30 13.34
C THR A 158 -5.98 -9.82 13.05
N VAL A 159 -5.54 -8.77 13.76
CA VAL A 159 -4.17 -8.26 13.66
C VAL A 159 -3.19 -9.22 14.33
N VAL A 160 -2.07 -9.50 13.66
CA VAL A 160 -0.96 -10.27 14.22
C VAL A 160 -0.07 -9.33 15.04
N GLY A 161 -0.32 -9.25 16.35
CA GLY A 161 0.38 -8.30 17.23
C GLY A 161 1.91 -8.44 17.22
N SER A 162 2.44 -9.65 17.07
CA SER A 162 3.89 -9.90 17.00
C SER A 162 4.54 -9.20 15.79
N ALA A 163 3.88 -9.19 14.63
CA ALA A 163 4.40 -8.54 13.43
C ALA A 163 4.51 -7.01 13.62
N PHE A 164 3.53 -6.40 14.30
CA PHE A 164 3.58 -4.97 14.62
C PHE A 164 4.61 -4.64 15.72
N SER A 165 4.83 -5.56 16.66
CA SER A 165 5.90 -5.40 17.66
C SER A 165 7.29 -5.41 17.03
N GLU A 166 7.53 -6.30 16.05
CA GLU A 166 8.78 -6.36 15.29
C GLU A 166 8.98 -5.08 14.46
N LEU A 167 7.93 -4.62 13.78
CA LEU A 167 7.96 -3.37 13.03
C LEU A 167 8.24 -2.15 13.93
N GLN A 168 7.63 -2.08 15.11
CA GLN A 168 7.90 -1.02 16.08
C GLN A 168 9.35 -1.05 16.55
N ALA A 169 9.87 -2.22 16.90
CA ALA A 169 11.26 -2.39 17.30
C ALA A 169 12.23 -1.96 16.18
N PHE A 170 11.91 -2.27 14.93
CA PHE A 170 12.69 -1.85 13.77
C PHE A 170 12.68 -0.33 13.56
N LEU A 171 11.49 0.29 13.63
CA LEU A 171 11.33 1.73 13.44
C LEU A 171 11.79 2.57 14.62
N ALA A 172 11.99 1.95 15.78
CA ALA A 172 12.45 2.63 16.99
C ALA A 172 13.90 3.13 16.91
N LEU A 173 14.59 2.99 15.76
CA LEU A 173 15.92 3.55 15.44
C LEU A 173 16.77 3.75 16.70
N GLY A 174 17.27 2.63 17.23
CA GLY A 174 17.98 2.55 18.51
C GLY A 174 19.37 3.16 18.48
#